data_AF-A0A101IUE2-F1
#
_entry.id   AF-A0A101IUE2-F1
#
_cell.length_a   1.000
_cell.length_b   1.000
_cell.length_c   1.000
_cell.angle_alpha   90.00
_cell.angle_beta   90.00
_cell.angle_gamma   90.00
#
_symmetry.space_group_name_H-M   'P 1'
#
loop_
_entity.id
_entity.type
_entity.pdbx_description
1 polymer ?
#
loop_
_entity_poly.entity_id
_entity_poly.type
_entity_poly.pdbx_seq_one_letter_code
_entity_poly.pdbx_strand_id
1 'polypeptide(L)'
;MNRRIAYIVVLMIGLVGALAYVISDAQEDVTINTTTSSGKIIFQDSTSRGVFFLGEASADFGANTTSSNAISLIETGMEVNTFTASWRNDQEDKPGSTKKATFTLAIWDPAGILHSTTQESEGIHSGTLSVSCSPFEPGEGRFELTSTIHERRLNVSAVFDH
;
A
#
# COMPACT_ATOMS: atom_id res chain seq x y z
N MET A 1 -26.86 -8.49 44.75
CA MET A 1 -27.22 -8.37 43.32
C MET A 1 -28.18 -9.49 42.96
N ASN A 2 -29.35 -9.18 42.39
CA ASN A 2 -30.43 -10.16 42.19
C ASN A 2 -30.03 -11.16 41.09
N ARG A 3 -30.25 -12.48 41.28
CA ARG A 3 -29.80 -13.54 40.34
C ARG A 3 -30.31 -13.33 38.91
N ARG A 4 -31.49 -12.70 38.75
CA ARG A 4 -32.05 -12.30 37.46
C ARG A 4 -31.27 -11.17 36.78
N ILE A 5 -30.78 -10.19 37.54
CA ILE A 5 -30.00 -9.05 37.03
C ILE A 5 -28.65 -9.53 36.53
N ALA A 6 -28.00 -10.45 37.26
CA ALA A 6 -26.72 -11.04 36.83
C ALA A 6 -26.86 -11.82 35.50
N TYR A 7 -27.93 -12.59 35.33
CA TYR A 7 -28.20 -13.33 34.10
C TYR A 7 -28.42 -12.41 32.88
N ILE A 8 -29.17 -11.32 33.06
CA ILE A 8 -29.42 -10.34 31.98
C ILE A 8 -28.10 -9.69 31.54
N VAL A 9 -27.24 -9.30 32.49
CA VAL A 9 -25.94 -8.69 32.17
C VAL A 9 -25.05 -9.64 31.37
N VAL A 10 -24.95 -10.92 31.79
CA VAL A 10 -24.17 -11.93 31.06
C VAL A 10 -24.72 -12.17 29.65
N LEU A 11 -26.05 -12.21 29.51
CA LEU A 11 -26.71 -12.40 28.22
C LEU A 11 -26.46 -11.23 27.27
N MET A 12 -26.48 -9.99 27.79
CA MET A 12 -26.19 -8.79 27.00
C MET A 12 -24.73 -8.73 26.57
N ILE A 13 -23.78 -9.12 27.44
CA ILE A 13 -22.35 -9.19 27.07
C ILE A 13 -22.12 -10.24 25.98
N GLY A 14 -22.75 -11.42 26.10
CA GLY A 14 -22.67 -12.47 25.09
C GLY A 14 -23.25 -12.04 23.74
N LEU A 15 -24.39 -11.34 23.75
CA LEU A 15 -25.02 -10.82 22.53
C LEU A 15 -24.14 -9.76 21.86
N VAL A 16 -23.57 -8.82 22.62
CA VAL A 16 -22.67 -7.78 22.10
C VAL A 16 -21.39 -8.40 21.54
N GLY A 17 -20.84 -9.43 22.18
CA GLY A 17 -19.68 -10.17 21.68
C GLY A 17 -19.96 -10.90 20.36
N ALA A 18 -21.11 -11.56 20.26
CA ALA A 18 -21.53 -12.23 19.01
C ALA A 18 -21.77 -11.22 17.88
N LEU A 19 -22.42 -10.09 18.15
CA LEU A 19 -22.63 -9.01 17.19
C LEU A 19 -21.30 -8.40 16.72
N ALA A 20 -20.37 -8.12 17.64
CA ALA A 20 -19.05 -7.60 17.30
C ALA A 20 -18.25 -8.58 16.43
N TYR A 21 -18.38 -9.88 16.68
CA TYR A 21 -17.74 -10.91 15.87
C TYR A 21 -18.29 -10.94 14.44
N VAL A 22 -19.62 -10.97 14.27
CA VAL A 22 -20.27 -10.98 12.94
C VAL A 22 -19.95 -9.70 12.15
N ILE A 23 -19.92 -8.54 12.81
CA ILE A 23 -19.59 -7.26 12.17
C ILE A 23 -18.13 -7.22 11.70
N SER A 24 -17.19 -7.80 12.46
CA SER A 24 -15.78 -7.90 12.04
C SER A 24 -15.60 -8.86 10.86
N ASP A 25 -16.30 -10.00 10.86
CA ASP A 25 -16.20 -11.00 9.79
C ASP A 25 -16.77 -10.50 8.46
N ALA A 26 -17.76 -9.60 8.53
CA ALA A 26 -18.36 -8.97 7.38
C ALA A 26 -17.60 -7.71 6.88
N GLN A 27 -16.37 -7.44 7.31
CA GLN A 27 -15.61 -6.31 6.76
C GLN A 27 -14.90 -6.70 5.45
N GLU A 28 -15.05 -5.88 4.41
CA GLU A 28 -14.31 -5.99 3.15
C GLU A 28 -13.38 -4.79 2.96
N ASP A 29 -12.25 -5.01 2.27
CA ASP A 29 -11.30 -3.95 1.95
C ASP A 29 -11.54 -3.46 0.52
N VAL A 30 -11.95 -2.19 0.39
CA VAL A 30 -12.35 -1.61 -0.90
C VAL A 30 -11.30 -0.63 -1.37
N THR A 31 -10.80 -0.81 -2.60
CA THR A 31 -9.93 0.18 -3.24
C THR A 31 -10.74 1.43 -3.58
N ILE A 32 -10.37 2.54 -2.96
CA ILE A 32 -11.01 3.85 -3.18
C ILE A 32 -10.39 4.55 -4.37
N ASN A 33 -9.07 4.56 -4.44
CA ASN A 33 -8.35 5.20 -5.53
C ASN A 33 -6.98 4.56 -5.71
N THR A 34 -6.48 4.54 -6.93
CA THR A 34 -5.14 4.06 -7.24
C THR A 34 -4.52 4.91 -8.35
N THR A 35 -3.27 5.28 -8.19
CA THR A 35 -2.50 6.00 -9.20
C THR A 35 -1.16 5.31 -9.39
N THR A 36 -0.85 4.97 -10.63
CA THR A 36 0.42 4.34 -11.01
C THR A 36 1.14 5.24 -12.00
N SER A 37 2.43 5.47 -11.74
CA SER A 37 3.36 6.08 -12.69
C SER A 37 4.46 5.08 -13.00
N SER A 38 4.95 5.06 -14.24
CA SER A 38 5.97 4.10 -14.67
C SER A 38 7.07 4.76 -15.48
N GLY A 39 8.18 4.05 -15.60
CA GLY A 39 9.32 4.48 -16.39
C GLY A 39 10.18 3.30 -16.80
N LYS A 40 11.18 3.60 -17.64
CA LYS A 40 12.09 2.62 -18.22
C LYS A 40 13.45 2.67 -17.52
N ILE A 41 14.11 1.52 -17.43
CA ILE A 41 15.49 1.41 -16.95
C ILE A 41 16.30 0.72 -18.04
N ILE A 42 17.42 1.29 -18.44
CA ILE A 42 18.40 0.65 -19.31
C ILE A 42 19.58 0.20 -18.47
N PHE A 43 19.77 -1.10 -18.39
CA PHE A 43 20.94 -1.72 -17.77
C PHE A 43 22.00 -1.94 -18.85
N GLN A 44 23.06 -1.14 -18.79
CA GLN A 44 24.19 -1.19 -19.69
C GLN A 44 25.20 -2.22 -19.21
N ASP A 45 25.91 -2.85 -20.15
CA ASP A 45 27.03 -3.74 -19.86
C ASP A 45 28.22 -2.94 -19.29
N SER A 46 28.10 -2.58 -18.01
CA SER A 46 29.08 -1.83 -17.24
C SER A 46 28.97 -2.23 -15.77
N THR A 47 30.06 -2.06 -15.04
CA THR A 47 30.12 -2.39 -13.61
C THR A 47 29.73 -1.21 -12.71
N SER A 48 29.00 -0.23 -13.25
CA SER A 48 28.59 0.94 -12.46
C SER A 48 27.50 0.58 -11.44
N ARG A 49 27.62 1.17 -10.24
CA ARG A 49 26.61 1.13 -9.17
C ARG A 49 26.09 2.53 -8.92
N GLY A 50 24.83 2.63 -8.50
CA GLY A 50 24.25 3.90 -8.14
C GLY A 50 23.05 3.80 -7.21
N VAL A 51 22.69 4.95 -6.68
CA VAL A 51 21.41 5.18 -6.01
C VAL A 51 20.61 6.15 -6.87
N PHE A 52 19.41 5.74 -7.27
CA PHE A 52 18.61 6.44 -8.25
C PHE A 52 17.24 6.78 -7.70
N PHE A 53 16.91 8.07 -7.68
CA PHE A 53 15.59 8.54 -7.29
C PHE A 53 14.64 8.49 -8.49
N LEU A 54 13.53 7.76 -8.33
CA LEU A 54 12.58 7.48 -9.40
C LEU A 54 11.35 8.39 -9.38
N GLY A 55 10.99 8.96 -8.22
CA GLY A 55 9.83 9.81 -8.13
C GLY A 55 9.17 9.85 -6.76
N GLU A 56 7.93 10.33 -6.76
CA GLU A 56 7.15 10.63 -5.57
C GLU A 56 5.74 10.05 -5.69
N ALA A 57 5.24 9.53 -4.59
CA ALA A 57 3.87 9.06 -4.46
C ALA A 57 3.18 9.75 -3.27
N SER A 58 1.92 10.11 -3.42
CA SER A 58 1.13 10.69 -2.34
C SER A 58 -0.27 10.12 -2.25
N ALA A 59 -0.82 10.17 -1.05
CA ALA A 59 -2.22 9.90 -0.76
C ALA A 59 -2.80 11.04 0.10
N ASP A 60 -4.07 11.34 -0.12
CA ASP A 60 -4.86 12.25 0.69
C ASP A 60 -6.19 11.57 1.03
N PHE A 61 -6.35 11.19 2.30
CA PHE A 61 -7.57 10.56 2.81
C PHE A 61 -8.78 11.50 2.86
N GLY A 62 -8.56 12.80 3.02
CA GLY A 62 -9.61 13.81 3.07
C GLY A 62 -10.28 13.99 1.71
N ALA A 63 -9.47 14.00 0.65
CA ALA A 63 -9.90 14.15 -0.73
C ALA A 63 -10.14 12.81 -1.46
N ASN A 64 -9.74 11.67 -0.87
CA ASN A 64 -9.72 10.35 -1.53
C ASN A 64 -8.91 10.35 -2.83
N THR A 65 -7.83 11.14 -2.87
CA THR A 65 -6.98 11.27 -4.05
C THR A 65 -5.63 10.62 -3.82
N THR A 66 -5.14 9.93 -4.83
CA THR A 66 -3.75 9.49 -4.90
C THR A 66 -3.03 10.24 -6.01
N SER A 67 -1.71 10.35 -5.90
CA SER A 67 -0.87 10.85 -6.98
C SER A 67 0.43 10.07 -7.02
N SER A 68 0.96 9.85 -8.21
CA SER A 68 2.28 9.27 -8.41
C SER A 68 2.93 10.00 -9.59
N ASN A 69 4.14 10.51 -9.37
CA ASN A 69 4.94 11.16 -10.40
C ASN A 69 6.27 10.44 -10.46
N ALA A 70 6.63 9.93 -11.64
CA ALA A 70 7.91 9.30 -11.84
C ALA A 70 8.66 9.86 -13.05
N ILE A 71 9.97 9.75 -12.99
CA ILE A 71 10.83 10.02 -14.14
C ILE A 71 10.57 8.97 -15.25
N SER A 72 10.89 9.31 -16.49
CA SER A 72 10.56 8.43 -17.62
C SER A 72 11.65 7.43 -17.96
N LEU A 73 12.92 7.72 -17.66
CA LEU A 73 14.07 6.92 -18.08
C LEU A 73 15.25 7.06 -17.11
N ILE A 74 15.90 5.93 -16.82
CA ILE A 74 17.23 5.85 -16.19
C ILE A 74 18.15 4.94 -17.01
N GLU A 75 19.44 5.25 -17.00
CA GLU A 75 20.50 4.37 -17.47
C GLU A 75 21.45 4.05 -16.31
N THR A 76 21.81 2.78 -16.15
CA THR A 76 22.71 2.31 -15.09
C THR A 76 23.49 1.05 -15.51
N GLY A 77 24.47 0.62 -14.71
CA GLY A 77 25.21 -0.62 -14.90
C GLY A 77 24.52 -1.86 -14.33
N MET A 78 25.15 -3.02 -14.47
CA MET A 78 24.59 -4.31 -14.03
C MET A 78 24.92 -4.69 -12.59
N GLU A 79 25.80 -3.94 -11.92
CA GLU A 79 26.06 -4.18 -10.51
C GLU A 79 24.86 -3.74 -9.64
N VAL A 80 24.94 -4.00 -8.34
CA VAL A 80 23.86 -3.69 -7.39
C VAL A 80 23.55 -2.20 -7.45
N ASN A 81 22.34 -1.88 -7.90
CA ASN A 81 21.77 -0.54 -7.90
C ASN A 81 20.63 -0.47 -6.90
N THR A 82 20.52 0.67 -6.24
CA THR A 82 19.41 0.97 -5.34
C THR A 82 18.53 2.03 -5.97
N PHE A 83 17.25 1.77 -6.03
CA PHE A 83 16.26 2.66 -6.58
C PHE A 83 15.33 3.12 -5.47
N THR A 84 15.07 4.42 -5.40
CA THR A 84 14.31 5.02 -4.33
C THR A 84 13.13 5.82 -4.85
N ALA A 85 12.08 5.90 -4.05
CA ALA A 85 10.95 6.80 -4.28
C ALA A 85 10.49 7.37 -2.94
N SER A 86 10.10 8.64 -2.92
CA SER A 86 9.50 9.22 -1.72
C SER A 86 8.01 8.92 -1.69
N TRP A 87 7.48 8.71 -0.50
CA TRP A 87 6.05 8.56 -0.30
C TRP A 87 5.57 9.45 0.85
N ARG A 88 4.33 9.91 0.76
CA ARG A 88 3.70 10.68 1.83
C ARG A 88 2.19 10.48 1.86
N ASN A 89 1.63 10.56 3.05
CA ASN A 89 0.21 10.67 3.28
C ASN A 89 -0.07 12.00 3.97
N ASP A 90 -0.80 12.88 3.29
CA ASP A 90 -0.84 14.32 3.59
C ASP A 90 -1.93 14.70 4.62
N GLN A 91 -2.88 13.81 4.89
CA GLN A 91 -4.05 14.07 5.74
C GLN A 91 -4.33 12.87 6.65
N GLU A 92 -4.80 13.17 7.88
CA GLU A 92 -5.37 12.13 8.75
C GLU A 92 -6.69 11.64 8.18
N ASP A 93 -7.02 10.40 8.53
CA ASP A 93 -8.34 9.89 8.22
C ASP A 93 -9.40 10.59 9.09
N LYS A 94 -10.62 10.70 8.58
CA LYS A 94 -11.72 11.28 9.36
C LYS A 94 -12.05 10.34 10.53
N PRO A 95 -12.46 10.86 11.70
CA PRO A 95 -12.92 10.02 12.80
C PRO A 95 -14.05 9.09 12.34
N GLY A 96 -13.81 7.77 12.39
CA GLY A 96 -14.80 6.75 12.02
C GLY A 96 -14.63 6.14 10.63
N SER A 97 -13.69 6.60 9.81
CA SER A 97 -13.22 5.82 8.65
C SER A 97 -12.02 4.94 9.02
N THR A 98 -11.86 3.85 8.28
CA THR A 98 -10.79 2.87 8.40
C THR A 98 -10.03 2.81 7.10
N LYS A 99 -9.47 3.95 6.69
CA LYS A 99 -8.66 4.06 5.48
C LYS A 99 -7.21 3.73 5.74
N LYS A 100 -6.58 3.23 4.67
CA LYS A 100 -5.18 2.86 4.64
C LYS A 100 -4.60 3.20 3.29
N ALA A 101 -3.45 3.86 3.27
CA ALA A 101 -2.69 4.11 2.07
C ALA A 101 -1.61 3.04 1.92
N THR A 102 -1.44 2.55 0.70
CA THR A 102 -0.39 1.61 0.31
C THR A 102 0.43 2.22 -0.81
N PHE A 103 1.75 2.26 -0.62
CA PHE A 103 2.71 2.77 -1.58
C PHE A 103 3.64 1.65 -1.99
N THR A 104 3.77 1.40 -3.29
CA THR A 104 4.60 0.31 -3.82
C THR A 104 5.56 0.84 -4.86
N LEU A 105 6.84 0.50 -4.71
CA LEU A 105 7.85 0.65 -5.74
C LEU A 105 8.19 -0.74 -6.25
N ALA A 106 8.01 -0.97 -7.55
CA ALA A 106 8.25 -2.23 -8.23
C ALA A 106 9.23 -2.02 -9.39
N ILE A 107 10.16 -2.95 -9.55
CA ILE A 107 11.22 -2.92 -10.57
C ILE A 107 11.27 -4.29 -11.22
N TRP A 108 11.20 -4.31 -12.54
CA TRP A 108 11.44 -5.48 -13.35
C TRP A 108 12.78 -5.31 -14.04
N ASP A 109 13.68 -6.26 -13.79
CA ASP A 109 14.97 -6.32 -14.46
C ASP A 109 14.82 -6.79 -15.93
N PRO A 110 15.90 -6.82 -16.74
CA PRO A 110 15.84 -7.27 -18.14
C PRO A 110 15.32 -8.70 -18.33
N ALA A 111 15.54 -9.58 -17.34
CA ALA A 111 15.03 -10.95 -17.33
C ALA A 111 13.56 -11.04 -16.91
N GLY A 112 12.93 -9.90 -16.54
CA GLY A 112 11.56 -9.82 -16.07
C GLY A 112 11.38 -10.17 -14.59
N ILE A 113 12.46 -10.27 -13.81
CA ILE A 113 12.42 -10.57 -12.38
C ILE A 113 11.94 -9.33 -11.62
N LEU A 114 10.90 -9.52 -10.79
CA LEU A 114 10.32 -8.47 -9.97
C LEU A 114 11.07 -8.30 -8.65
N HIS A 115 11.49 -7.06 -8.39
CA HIS A 115 11.97 -6.57 -7.09
C HIS A 115 11.03 -5.48 -6.62
N SER A 116 10.52 -5.56 -5.40
CA SER A 116 9.57 -4.56 -4.91
C SER A 116 9.70 -4.29 -3.42
N THR A 117 9.17 -3.14 -3.02
CA THR A 117 8.96 -2.76 -1.62
C THR A 117 7.63 -2.04 -1.52
N THR A 118 6.88 -2.38 -0.49
CA THR A 118 5.57 -1.81 -0.19
C THR A 118 5.59 -1.21 1.21
N GLN A 119 4.99 -0.03 1.35
CA GLN A 119 4.80 0.64 2.62
C GLN A 119 3.34 0.99 2.81
N GLU A 120 2.84 0.79 4.02
CA GLU A 120 1.48 1.09 4.39
C GLU A 120 1.43 2.25 5.40
N SER A 121 0.34 3.01 5.38
CA SER A 121 0.15 4.15 6.26
C SER A 121 -1.33 4.33 6.62
N GLU A 122 -1.61 4.48 7.91
CA GLU A 122 -2.97 4.69 8.45
C GLU A 122 -3.21 6.14 8.89
N GLY A 123 -2.24 7.03 8.72
CA GLY A 123 -2.32 8.44 9.13
C GLY A 123 -1.22 9.29 8.52
N ILE A 124 -1.01 10.51 9.01
CA ILE A 124 -0.01 11.43 8.41
C ILE A 124 1.40 10.90 8.64
N HIS A 125 2.04 10.42 7.58
CA HIS A 125 3.40 9.92 7.59
C HIS A 125 4.06 10.14 6.24
N SER A 126 5.38 10.11 6.22
CA SER A 126 6.17 10.16 5.01
C SER A 126 7.42 9.31 5.16
N GLY A 127 7.98 8.86 4.04
CA GLY A 127 9.22 8.09 4.04
C GLY A 127 9.79 7.88 2.65
N THR A 128 10.68 6.89 2.57
CA THR A 128 11.34 6.49 1.32
C THR A 128 11.14 5.00 1.12
N LEU A 129 10.66 4.61 -0.06
CA LEU A 129 10.72 3.25 -0.59
C LEU A 129 12.10 3.03 -1.17
N SER A 130 12.66 1.84 -0.98
CA SER A 130 13.99 1.48 -1.49
C SER A 130 13.98 0.06 -2.00
N VAL A 131 14.40 -0.13 -3.27
CA VAL A 131 14.48 -1.43 -3.92
C VAL A 131 15.88 -1.60 -4.48
N SER A 132 16.56 -2.67 -4.09
CA SER A 132 17.86 -3.04 -4.67
C SER A 132 17.69 -4.11 -5.75
N CYS A 133 18.34 -3.92 -6.88
CA CYS A 133 18.32 -4.83 -8.02
C CYS A 133 19.73 -4.97 -8.60
N SER A 134 20.09 -6.19 -9.02
CA SER A 134 21.35 -6.50 -9.69
C SER A 134 21.04 -7.48 -10.82
N PRO A 135 20.81 -6.99 -12.05
CA PRO A 135 20.45 -7.85 -13.17
C PRO A 135 21.62 -8.76 -13.56
N PHE A 136 21.30 -9.92 -14.13
CA PHE A 136 22.31 -10.88 -14.63
C PHE A 136 22.76 -10.60 -16.06
N GLU A 137 21.97 -9.83 -16.81
CA GLU A 137 22.22 -9.49 -18.21
C GLU A 137 21.86 -8.02 -18.48
N PRO A 138 22.50 -7.39 -19.48
CA PRO A 138 22.16 -6.04 -19.88
C PRO A 138 20.84 -6.05 -20.65
N GLY A 139 20.14 -4.91 -20.65
CA GLY A 139 18.91 -4.78 -21.41
C GLY A 139 17.92 -3.80 -20.80
N GLU A 140 16.67 -3.92 -21.23
CA GLU A 140 15.59 -3.04 -20.82
C GLU A 140 14.83 -3.63 -19.64
N GLY A 141 14.89 -2.92 -18.51
CA GLY A 141 13.96 -3.09 -17.40
C GLY A 141 12.89 -2.00 -17.38
N ARG A 142 12.01 -2.08 -16.39
CA ARG A 142 11.00 -1.05 -16.12
C ARG A 142 10.76 -0.92 -14.63
N PHE A 143 10.12 0.16 -14.24
CA PHE A 143 9.64 0.32 -12.88
C PHE A 143 8.24 0.93 -12.85
N GLU A 144 7.55 0.69 -11.74
CA GLU A 144 6.23 1.24 -11.43
C GLU A 144 6.24 1.76 -9.99
N LEU A 145 5.68 2.95 -9.82
CA LEU A 145 5.41 3.58 -8.54
C LEU A 145 3.90 3.75 -8.40
N THR A 146 3.33 3.03 -7.43
CA THR A 146 1.89 2.97 -7.21
C THR A 146 1.53 3.53 -5.84
N SER A 147 0.47 4.34 -5.79
CA SER A 147 -0.19 4.79 -4.57
C SER A 147 -1.65 4.37 -4.60
N THR A 148 -2.10 3.71 -3.54
CA THR A 148 -3.48 3.21 -3.43
C THR A 148 -4.06 3.59 -2.09
N ILE A 149 -5.32 4.02 -2.08
CA ILE A 149 -6.11 4.17 -0.86
C ILE A 149 -7.11 3.02 -0.81
N HIS A 150 -7.10 2.31 0.31
CA HIS A 150 -8.07 1.31 0.67
C HIS A 150 -8.94 1.82 1.81
N GLU A 151 -10.18 1.33 1.90
CA GLU A 151 -11.09 1.60 3.00
C GLU A 151 -11.80 0.30 3.39
N ARG A 152 -11.71 -0.06 4.67
CA ARG A 152 -12.55 -1.14 5.18
C ARG A 152 -14.00 -0.68 5.29
N ARG A 153 -14.90 -1.45 4.69
CA ARG A 153 -16.34 -1.23 4.71
C ARG A 153 -17.07 -2.47 5.19
N LEU A 154 -18.25 -2.27 5.77
CA LEU A 154 -19.15 -3.37 6.11
C LEU A 154 -19.78 -3.91 4.81
N ASN A 155 -19.51 -5.19 4.53
CA ASN A 155 -20.23 -5.97 3.55
C ASN A 155 -21.59 -6.37 4.14
N VAL A 156 -22.57 -5.51 3.93
CA VAL A 156 -23.94 -5.66 4.47
C VAL A 156 -24.59 -6.97 4.03
N SER A 157 -24.24 -7.50 2.85
CA SER A 157 -24.76 -8.79 2.38
C SER A 157 -24.29 -9.95 3.25
N ALA A 158 -23.02 -9.97 3.65
CA ALA A 158 -22.47 -11.01 4.53
C ALA A 158 -23.07 -10.98 5.95
N VAL A 159 -23.55 -9.82 6.41
CA VAL A 159 -24.18 -9.67 7.74
C VAL A 159 -25.56 -10.33 7.80
N PHE A 160 -26.28 -10.44 6.68
CA PHE A 160 -27.67 -10.94 6.64
C PHE A 160 -27.80 -12.38 6.11
N ASP A 161 -26.70 -13.03 5.75
CA ASP A 161 -26.68 -14.42 5.25
C ASP A 161 -26.60 -15.49 6.38
N HIS A 162 -26.73 -15.08 7.65
CA HIS A 162 -26.68 -15.95 8.84
C HIS A 162 -28.01 -16.09 9.59
#